data_AF-A0A2Z2P7X1-F1
#
_entry.id   AF-A0A2Z2P7X1-F1
#
_cell.length_a   1.000
_cell.length_b   1.000
_cell.length_c   1.000
_cell.angle_alpha   90.00
_cell.angle_beta   90.00
_cell.angle_gamma   90.00
#
_symmetry.space_group_name_H-M   'P 1'
#
loop_
_entity.id
_entity.type
_entity.pdbx_description
1 polymer ?
#
loop_
_entity_poly.entity_id
_entity_poly.type
_entity_poly.pdbx_seq_one_letter_code
_entity_poly.pdbx_strand_id
1 'polypeptide(L)'
;MNTIGILAYGSLIEDPGIELQPLISGRVNDVETPFNIEFARSSRTRDGAPTVVPVNSIGASVEGVILVLNTTVGIDLAKDLLWRRETRNEGSDRHYANPTGAPANQVMVVEVEGLGGIDVVLYTSIKANISHPTVNELAHLAINSAKGKAGSQHKDGISYLISLKRQNIETPLMAGYEAEILNLTGASSLEDALAQVGPRAIRL
;
A
#
# COMPACT_ATOMS: atom_id res chain seq x y z
N MET A 1 -26.94 7.16 12.06
CA MET A 1 -25.56 7.60 11.73
C MET A 1 -25.06 6.66 10.66
N ASN A 2 -24.42 7.19 9.63
CA ASN A 2 -23.89 6.37 8.54
C ASN A 2 -22.64 5.62 9.05
N THR A 3 -22.50 4.37 8.65
CA THR A 3 -21.32 3.54 8.86
C THR A 3 -20.18 4.00 7.95
N ILE A 4 -18.98 4.16 8.51
CA ILE A 4 -17.81 4.62 7.78
C ILE A 4 -16.74 3.52 7.81
N GLY A 5 -16.19 3.21 6.64
CA GLY A 5 -15.12 2.24 6.48
C GLY A 5 -13.90 2.83 5.78
N ILE A 6 -12.75 2.18 5.94
CA ILE A 6 -11.55 2.45 5.16
C ILE A 6 -11.20 1.19 4.36
N LEU A 7 -11.22 1.25 3.03
CA LEU A 7 -10.77 0.16 2.18
C LEU A 7 -9.24 0.11 2.19
N ALA A 8 -8.71 -0.98 2.74
CA ALA A 8 -7.30 -1.32 2.78
C ALA A 8 -7.01 -2.42 1.75
N TYR A 9 -6.01 -2.18 0.89
CA TYR A 9 -5.57 -3.08 -0.18
C TYR A 9 -4.03 -3.17 -0.23
N GLY A 10 -3.40 -3.11 0.95
CA GLY A 10 -1.95 -3.04 1.10
C GLY A 10 -1.57 -2.86 2.56
N SER A 11 -0.55 -2.03 2.86
CA SER A 11 0.02 -1.94 4.22
C SER A 11 -0.96 -1.58 5.34
N LEU A 12 -2.07 -0.90 5.03
CA LEU A 12 -3.15 -0.61 5.97
C LEU A 12 -3.81 -1.88 6.55
N ILE A 13 -3.78 -3.01 5.83
CA ILE A 13 -4.39 -4.28 6.29
C ILE A 13 -3.65 -4.79 7.53
N GLU A 14 -2.31 -4.87 7.46
CA GLU A 14 -1.43 -5.33 8.55
C GLU A 14 -1.19 -4.24 9.60
N ASP A 15 -1.04 -2.98 9.17
CA ASP A 15 -0.72 -1.84 10.04
C ASP A 15 -1.62 -0.62 9.72
N PRO A 16 -2.82 -0.54 10.33
CA PRO A 16 -3.67 0.64 10.25
C PRO A 16 -3.02 1.91 10.83
N GLY A 17 -1.98 1.78 11.65
CA GLY A 17 -1.34 2.90 12.36
C GLY A 17 -1.99 3.23 13.70
N ILE A 18 -1.32 4.08 14.46
CA ILE A 18 -1.63 4.35 15.88
C ILE A 18 -2.93 5.11 16.07
N GLU A 19 -3.35 5.91 15.08
CA GLU A 19 -4.57 6.71 15.19
C GLU A 19 -5.81 5.94 14.73
N LEU A 20 -5.70 5.13 13.67
CA LEU A 20 -6.82 4.35 13.13
C LEU A 20 -7.07 3.08 13.94
N GLN A 21 -6.02 2.36 14.34
CA GLN A 21 -6.13 1.07 15.04
C GLN A 21 -7.12 1.07 16.21
N PRO A 22 -7.10 2.03 17.15
CA PRO A 22 -8.04 2.03 18.29
C PRO A 22 -9.48 2.38 17.91
N LEU A 23 -9.72 2.88 16.69
CA LEU A 23 -11.04 3.30 16.22
C LEU A 23 -11.73 2.24 15.36
N ILE A 24 -11.02 1.17 14.98
CA ILE A 24 -11.57 0.06 14.20
C ILE A 24 -12.48 -0.79 15.10
N SER A 25 -13.75 -0.85 14.74
CA SER A 25 -14.79 -1.63 15.42
C SER A 25 -15.06 -2.98 14.76
N GLY A 26 -14.63 -3.17 13.51
CA GLY A 26 -14.82 -4.41 12.78
C GLY A 26 -14.04 -4.44 11.46
N ARG A 27 -14.07 -5.58 10.78
CA ARG A 27 -13.48 -5.76 9.45
C ARG A 27 -14.46 -6.49 8.55
N VAL A 28 -14.58 -6.04 7.30
CA VAL A 28 -15.25 -6.77 6.22
C VAL A 28 -14.15 -7.24 5.28
N ASN A 29 -13.93 -8.56 5.22
CA ASN A 29 -12.91 -9.16 4.35
C ASN A 29 -13.48 -9.40 2.95
N ASP A 30 -12.58 -9.77 2.03
CA ASP A 30 -12.91 -10.25 0.69
C ASP A 30 -13.73 -9.22 -0.11
N VAL A 31 -13.46 -7.93 0.11
CA VAL A 31 -14.13 -6.82 -0.58
C VAL A 31 -13.35 -6.47 -1.82
N GLU A 32 -13.96 -6.72 -2.98
CA GLU A 32 -13.37 -6.37 -4.26
C GLU A 32 -13.14 -4.85 -4.38
N THR A 33 -11.92 -4.45 -4.76
CA THR A 33 -11.58 -3.05 -5.01
C THR A 33 -12.39 -2.47 -6.18
N PRO A 34 -12.95 -1.26 -6.11
CA PRO A 34 -13.70 -0.65 -7.22
C PRO A 34 -12.79 -0.11 -8.35
N PHE A 35 -11.51 -0.50 -8.36
CA PHE A 35 -10.48 -0.06 -9.29
C PHE A 35 -9.43 -1.17 -9.41
N ASN A 36 -8.66 -1.16 -10.50
CA ASN A 36 -7.50 -2.03 -10.60
C ASN A 36 -6.34 -1.48 -9.76
N ILE A 37 -5.49 -2.37 -9.26
CA ILE A 37 -4.20 -2.01 -8.66
C ILE A 37 -3.05 -2.66 -9.41
N GLU A 38 -1.90 -1.99 -9.43
CA GLU A 38 -0.64 -2.54 -9.92
C GLU A 38 0.55 -1.83 -9.24
N PHE A 39 1.73 -2.46 -9.28
CA PHE A 39 3.03 -1.87 -8.90
C PHE A 39 3.45 -0.73 -9.84
N ALA A 40 2.68 0.35 -9.87
CA ALA A 40 2.88 1.48 -10.78
C ALA A 40 3.46 2.73 -10.08
N ARG A 41 3.99 2.57 -8.86
CA ARG A 41 4.56 3.68 -8.11
C ARG A 41 5.85 3.32 -7.38
N SER A 42 6.89 4.13 -7.54
CA SER A 42 8.11 4.10 -6.74
C SER A 42 7.99 5.03 -5.52
N SER A 43 8.27 4.48 -4.33
CA SER A 43 8.12 5.15 -3.04
C SER A 43 9.44 5.69 -2.49
N ARG A 44 9.59 7.02 -2.49
CA ARG A 44 10.75 7.72 -1.91
C ARG A 44 10.98 7.39 -0.44
N THR A 45 9.91 7.18 0.31
CA THR A 45 9.97 6.93 1.75
C THR A 45 10.26 5.47 2.09
N ARG A 46 10.38 4.62 1.07
CA ARG A 46 10.79 3.22 1.08
C ARG A 46 12.01 3.03 0.15
N ASP A 47 12.91 4.02 0.09
CA ASP A 47 14.13 3.97 -0.73
C ASP A 47 13.91 3.54 -2.20
N GLY A 48 12.82 4.01 -2.80
CA GLY A 48 12.48 3.74 -4.20
C GLY A 48 11.69 2.45 -4.45
N ALA A 49 11.30 1.72 -3.40
CA ALA A 49 10.53 0.48 -3.53
C ALA A 49 9.28 0.64 -4.42
N PRO A 50 8.96 -0.35 -5.26
CA PRO A 50 7.69 -0.39 -5.95
C PRO A 50 6.54 -0.64 -4.96
N THR A 51 5.43 0.06 -5.12
CA THR A 51 4.22 -0.06 -4.30
C THR A 51 2.98 -0.14 -5.18
N VAL A 52 1.95 -0.86 -4.73
CA VAL A 52 0.67 -0.91 -5.45
C VAL A 52 -0.08 0.41 -5.31
N VAL A 53 -0.74 0.84 -6.38
CA VAL A 53 -1.61 2.01 -6.41
C VAL A 53 -2.80 1.76 -7.33
N PRO A 54 -3.92 2.49 -7.17
CA PRO A 54 -5.02 2.47 -8.13
C PRO A 54 -4.55 2.87 -9.54
N VAL A 55 -4.98 2.13 -10.55
CA VAL A 55 -4.65 2.30 -11.97
C VAL A 55 -5.87 2.05 -12.85
N ASN A 56 -5.92 2.66 -14.04
CA ASN A 56 -7.11 2.62 -14.90
C ASN A 56 -7.01 1.61 -16.07
N SER A 57 -5.81 1.28 -16.53
CA SER A 57 -5.59 0.56 -17.81
C SER A 57 -4.72 -0.68 -17.70
N ILE A 58 -4.12 -0.90 -16.55
CA ILE A 58 -3.31 -2.09 -16.23
C ILE A 58 -3.80 -2.66 -14.90
N GLY A 59 -3.17 -3.73 -14.42
CA GLY A 59 -3.48 -4.29 -13.12
C GLY A 59 -4.74 -5.13 -13.11
N ALA A 60 -5.19 -5.46 -11.90
CA ALA A 60 -6.44 -6.17 -11.66
C ALA A 60 -7.11 -5.61 -10.40
N SER A 61 -8.42 -5.78 -10.33
CA SER A 61 -9.14 -5.66 -9.07
C SER A 61 -8.69 -6.79 -8.12
N VAL A 62 -8.60 -6.49 -6.83
CA VAL A 62 -8.18 -7.44 -5.80
C VAL A 62 -9.15 -7.44 -4.63
N GLU A 63 -9.11 -8.52 -3.85
CA GLU A 63 -9.79 -8.57 -2.56
C GLU A 63 -9.02 -7.75 -1.53
N GLY A 64 -9.68 -6.72 -0.99
CA GLY A 64 -9.21 -5.90 0.11
C GLY A 64 -10.02 -6.14 1.39
N VAL A 65 -9.74 -5.32 2.39
CA VAL A 65 -10.43 -5.34 3.69
C VAL A 65 -10.97 -3.96 3.99
N ILE A 66 -12.26 -3.85 4.29
CA ILE A 66 -12.81 -2.62 4.86
C ILE A 66 -12.58 -2.64 6.38
N LEU A 67 -11.83 -1.67 6.87
CA LEU A 67 -11.67 -1.37 8.29
C LEU A 67 -12.86 -0.52 8.74
N VAL A 68 -13.82 -1.10 9.45
CA VAL A 68 -15.04 -0.41 9.88
C VAL A 68 -14.75 0.45 11.11
N LEU A 69 -14.95 1.75 11.01
CA LEU A 69 -14.69 2.70 12.09
C LEU A 69 -15.86 2.70 13.08
N ASN A 70 -15.57 3.00 14.34
CA ASN A 70 -16.60 3.14 15.36
C ASN A 70 -17.57 4.29 15.01
N THR A 71 -18.80 4.25 15.54
CA THR A 71 -19.85 5.22 15.22
C THR A 71 -19.60 6.63 15.73
N THR A 72 -18.55 6.83 16.54
CA THR A 72 -18.17 8.17 17.04
C THR A 72 -17.28 8.93 16.07
N VAL A 73 -16.69 8.24 15.08
CA VAL A 73 -15.87 8.87 14.05
C VAL A 73 -16.77 9.43 12.95
N GLY A 74 -16.75 10.76 12.79
CA GLY A 74 -17.35 11.44 11.64
C GLY A 74 -16.46 11.39 10.39
N ILE A 75 -17.04 11.70 9.24
CA ILE A 75 -16.39 11.60 7.93
C ILE A 75 -15.12 12.47 7.81
N ASP A 76 -15.13 13.69 8.32
CA ASP A 76 -13.98 14.60 8.23
C ASP A 76 -12.81 14.07 9.07
N LEU A 77 -13.09 13.59 10.29
CA LEU A 77 -12.08 12.94 11.13
C LEU A 77 -11.54 11.67 10.46
N ALA A 78 -12.40 10.84 9.84
CA ALA A 78 -11.95 9.65 9.12
C ALA A 78 -10.98 9.99 7.96
N LYS A 79 -11.29 11.04 7.19
CA LYS A 79 -10.41 11.54 6.11
C LYS A 79 -9.08 12.02 6.66
N ASP A 80 -9.10 12.79 7.73
CA ASP A 80 -7.91 13.30 8.40
C ASP A 80 -6.99 12.16 8.86
N LEU A 81 -7.56 11.18 9.56
CA LEU A 81 -6.84 10.02 10.09
C LEU A 81 -6.19 9.21 8.96
N LEU A 82 -6.97 8.88 7.92
CA LEU A 82 -6.48 8.14 6.76
C LEU A 82 -5.38 8.91 6.03
N TRP A 83 -5.57 10.21 5.78
CA TRP A 83 -4.57 11.03 5.11
C TRP A 83 -3.28 11.15 5.93
N ARG A 84 -3.37 11.34 7.26
CA ARG A 84 -2.19 11.39 8.13
C ARG A 84 -1.45 10.06 8.09
N ARG A 85 -2.16 8.93 8.10
CA ARG A 85 -1.56 7.59 7.98
C ARG A 85 -0.77 7.41 6.69
N GLU A 86 -1.31 7.85 5.56
CA GLU A 86 -0.66 7.68 4.25
C GLU A 86 0.47 8.69 3.99
N THR A 87 0.43 9.83 4.67
CA THR A 87 1.46 10.87 4.56
C THR A 87 2.50 10.84 5.69
N ARG A 88 2.39 9.87 6.61
CA ARG A 88 3.24 9.72 7.81
C ARG A 88 3.21 10.94 8.74
N ASN A 89 2.03 11.55 8.90
CA ASN A 89 1.78 12.68 9.80
C ASN A 89 0.96 12.27 11.04
N GLU A 90 0.92 10.99 11.40
CA GLU A 90 0.16 10.52 12.56
C GLU A 90 0.56 11.24 13.86
N GLY A 91 -0.43 11.54 14.71
CA GLY A 91 -0.22 12.27 15.96
C GLY A 91 0.00 13.78 15.78
N SER A 92 -0.25 14.30 14.58
CA SER A 92 -0.28 15.75 14.33
C SER A 92 -1.72 16.27 14.23
N ASP A 93 -1.90 17.57 14.48
CA ASP A 93 -3.17 18.27 14.29
C ASP A 93 -3.41 18.67 12.81
N ARG A 94 -2.80 17.95 11.87
CA ARG A 94 -2.96 18.26 10.44
C ARG A 94 -4.27 17.68 9.93
N HIS A 95 -5.01 18.51 9.20
CA HIS A 95 -6.25 18.16 8.56
C HIS A 95 -6.05 17.90 7.07
N TYR A 96 -6.80 16.94 6.54
CA TYR A 96 -6.90 16.70 5.12
C TYR A 96 -7.60 17.90 4.48
N ALA A 97 -6.89 18.55 3.56
CA ALA A 97 -7.48 19.52 2.65
C ALA A 97 -7.51 18.90 1.26
N ASN A 98 -8.68 18.93 0.60
CA ASN A 98 -8.82 18.49 -0.77
C ASN A 98 -7.75 19.19 -1.64
N PRO A 99 -6.86 18.43 -2.29
CA PRO A 99 -5.87 18.99 -3.19
C PRO A 99 -6.51 19.88 -4.25
N THR A 100 -6.03 21.11 -4.38
CA THR A 100 -6.41 21.99 -5.47
C THR A 100 -5.58 21.66 -6.72
N GLY A 101 -6.25 21.33 -7.82
CA GLY A 101 -5.61 20.95 -9.09
C GLY A 101 -5.31 19.45 -9.24
N ALA A 102 -4.39 19.10 -10.14
CA ALA A 102 -4.00 17.71 -10.42
C ALA A 102 -2.56 17.38 -9.98
N PRO A 103 -2.20 17.52 -8.69
CA PRO A 103 -0.82 17.30 -8.25
C PRO A 103 -0.45 15.81 -8.28
N ALA A 104 0.50 15.46 -9.14
CA ALA A 104 0.93 14.08 -9.40
C ALA A 104 1.49 13.31 -8.18
N ASN A 105 1.78 13.98 -7.07
CA ASN A 105 2.41 13.39 -5.89
C ASN A 105 1.61 13.57 -4.59
N GLN A 106 0.35 14.00 -4.67
CA GLN A 106 -0.48 14.14 -3.47
C GLN A 106 -1.39 12.93 -3.28
N VAL A 107 -1.58 12.58 -2.02
CA VAL A 107 -2.55 11.57 -1.60
C VAL A 107 -3.93 12.21 -1.61
N MET A 108 -4.83 11.63 -2.38
CA MET A 108 -6.26 11.93 -2.37
C MET A 108 -6.96 10.95 -1.45
N VAL A 109 -7.98 11.40 -0.73
CA VAL A 109 -8.95 10.51 -0.06
C VAL A 109 -10.21 10.50 -0.91
N VAL A 110 -10.61 9.32 -1.38
CA VAL A 110 -11.76 9.11 -2.25
C VAL A 110 -12.86 8.40 -1.47
N GLU A 111 -14.11 8.79 -1.75
CA GLU A 111 -15.31 8.26 -1.13
C GLU A 111 -16.04 7.32 -2.11
N VAL A 112 -16.53 6.20 -1.61
CA VAL A 112 -17.36 5.24 -2.34
C VAL A 112 -18.57 4.91 -1.47
N GLU A 113 -19.76 5.01 -2.04
CA GLU A 113 -21.00 4.68 -1.32
C GLU A 113 -21.35 3.19 -1.46
N GLY A 114 -21.84 2.58 -0.39
CA GLY A 114 -22.44 1.24 -0.40
C GLY A 114 -21.48 0.07 -0.62
N LEU A 115 -20.15 0.30 -0.69
CA LEU A 115 -19.17 -0.76 -0.91
C LEU A 115 -19.10 -1.71 0.29
N GLY A 116 -19.21 -3.01 0.04
CA GLY A 116 -19.18 -4.03 1.10
C GLY A 116 -20.28 -3.88 2.14
N GLY A 117 -21.41 -3.24 1.79
CA GLY A 117 -22.52 -2.98 2.71
C GLY A 117 -22.26 -1.87 3.73
N ILE A 118 -21.20 -1.08 3.55
CA ILE A 118 -20.89 0.10 4.38
C ILE A 118 -21.39 1.36 3.68
N ASP A 119 -22.02 2.27 4.42
CA ASP A 119 -22.66 3.45 3.83
C ASP A 119 -21.67 4.33 3.08
N VAL A 120 -20.50 4.61 3.69
CA VAL A 120 -19.40 5.35 3.07
C VAL A 120 -18.08 4.67 3.33
N VAL A 121 -17.33 4.37 2.26
CA VAL A 121 -15.99 3.78 2.33
C VAL A 121 -14.97 4.77 1.78
N LEU A 122 -13.94 5.03 2.57
CA LEU A 122 -12.80 5.84 2.21
C LEU A 122 -11.66 4.98 1.69
N TYR A 123 -10.96 5.44 0.67
CA TYR A 123 -9.67 4.86 0.28
C TYR A 123 -8.73 5.95 -0.20
N THR A 124 -7.43 5.67 -0.16
CA THR A 124 -6.45 6.61 -0.70
C THR A 124 -6.15 6.34 -2.15
N SER A 125 -5.96 7.41 -2.91
CA SER A 125 -5.49 7.35 -4.29
C SER A 125 -4.30 8.27 -4.45
N ILE A 126 -3.24 7.76 -5.06
CA ILE A 126 -2.06 8.53 -5.42
C ILE A 126 -1.67 8.13 -6.84
N LYS A 127 -1.30 9.12 -7.65
CA LYS A 127 -0.99 8.88 -9.06
C LYS A 127 0.22 7.95 -9.19
N ALA A 128 0.11 7.01 -10.13
CA ALA A 128 1.24 6.24 -10.64
C ALA A 128 2.36 7.19 -11.10
N ASN A 129 3.60 6.80 -10.83
CA ASN A 129 4.80 7.50 -11.31
C ASN A 129 5.76 6.58 -12.08
N ILE A 130 5.37 5.32 -12.29
CA ILE A 130 5.95 4.38 -13.24
C ILE A 130 4.89 4.18 -14.32
N SER A 131 5.17 4.62 -15.56
CA SER A 131 4.15 4.64 -16.62
C SER A 131 3.90 3.27 -17.23
N HIS A 132 4.96 2.47 -17.39
CA HIS A 132 4.90 1.12 -17.98
C HIS A 132 5.76 0.18 -17.14
N PRO A 133 5.30 -0.21 -15.94
CA PRO A 133 6.09 -1.05 -15.06
C PRO A 133 6.43 -2.37 -15.76
N THR A 134 7.71 -2.75 -15.70
CA THR A 134 8.20 -4.04 -16.19
C THR A 134 8.72 -4.88 -15.04
N VAL A 135 8.63 -6.20 -15.15
CA VAL A 135 9.11 -7.11 -14.09
C VAL A 135 10.57 -6.86 -13.71
N ASN A 136 11.41 -6.53 -14.70
CA ASN A 136 12.83 -6.20 -14.51
C ASN A 136 13.02 -4.89 -13.75
N GLU A 137 12.32 -3.82 -14.14
CA GLU A 137 12.39 -2.53 -13.43
C GLU A 137 11.93 -2.68 -11.97
N LEU A 138 10.82 -3.38 -11.73
CA LEU A 138 10.29 -3.62 -10.39
C LEU A 138 11.27 -4.39 -9.52
N ALA A 139 11.86 -5.48 -10.05
CA ALA A 139 12.86 -6.28 -9.34
C ALA A 139 14.09 -5.46 -8.95
N HIS A 140 14.63 -4.66 -9.86
CA HIS A 140 15.77 -3.78 -9.57
C HIS A 140 15.43 -2.74 -8.49
N LEU A 141 14.27 -2.08 -8.57
CA LEU A 141 13.83 -1.11 -7.56
C LEU A 141 13.70 -1.75 -6.17
N ALA A 142 13.13 -2.96 -6.11
CA ALA A 142 12.94 -3.69 -4.87
C ALA A 142 14.27 -4.10 -4.22
N ILE A 143 15.18 -4.69 -4.99
CA ILE A 143 16.51 -5.10 -4.52
C ILE A 143 17.31 -3.88 -4.06
N ASN A 144 17.28 -2.78 -4.81
CA ASN A 144 17.99 -1.55 -4.44
C ASN A 144 17.43 -0.93 -3.15
N SER A 145 16.11 -0.91 -3.01
CA SER A 145 15.44 -0.47 -1.78
C SER A 145 15.81 -1.35 -0.58
N ALA A 146 15.90 -2.67 -0.77
CA ALA A 146 16.26 -3.63 0.28
C ALA A 146 17.71 -3.45 0.75
N LYS A 147 18.63 -2.99 -0.10
CA LYS A 147 20.00 -2.63 0.31
C LYS A 147 20.06 -1.35 1.17
N GLY A 148 19.01 -0.53 1.12
CA GLY A 148 18.94 0.77 1.78
C GLY A 148 18.54 0.74 3.26
N LYS A 149 18.18 1.92 3.77
CA LYS A 149 17.64 2.10 5.13
C LYS A 149 16.28 1.43 5.26
N ALA A 150 15.47 1.45 4.20
CA ALA A 150 14.18 0.78 4.13
C ALA A 150 14.31 -0.72 4.41
N GLY A 151 15.36 -1.37 3.90
CA GLY A 151 15.65 -2.77 4.18
C GLY A 151 15.93 -3.05 5.66
N SER A 152 16.72 -2.19 6.32
CA SER A 152 16.93 -2.30 7.78
C SER A 152 15.62 -2.21 8.59
N GLN A 153 14.59 -1.59 8.02
CA GLN A 153 13.30 -1.36 8.65
C GLN A 153 12.21 -2.32 8.15
N HIS A 154 12.53 -3.27 7.26
CA HIS A 154 11.56 -4.13 6.57
C HIS A 154 10.45 -3.34 5.86
N LYS A 155 10.78 -2.14 5.39
CA LYS A 155 9.89 -1.24 4.63
C LYS A 155 10.21 -1.21 3.14
N ASP A 156 11.19 -2.01 2.71
CA ASP A 156 11.65 -2.11 1.32
C ASP A 156 10.66 -2.84 0.40
N GLY A 157 11.02 -2.95 -0.88
CA GLY A 157 10.17 -3.55 -1.91
C GLY A 157 10.01 -5.07 -1.81
N ILE A 158 11.02 -5.80 -1.32
CA ILE A 158 10.93 -7.26 -1.13
C ILE A 158 10.07 -7.55 0.08
N SER A 159 10.32 -6.88 1.22
CA SER A 159 9.47 -6.99 2.41
C SER A 159 8.01 -6.63 2.12
N TYR A 160 7.79 -5.62 1.28
CA TYR A 160 6.44 -5.22 0.87
C TYR A 160 5.77 -6.26 -0.04
N LEU A 161 6.49 -6.85 -0.99
CA LEU A 161 5.97 -7.94 -1.82
C LEU A 161 5.57 -9.15 -0.96
N ILE A 162 6.41 -9.56 0.00
CA ILE A 162 6.09 -10.64 0.95
C ILE A 162 4.79 -10.31 1.72
N SER A 163 4.66 -9.07 2.20
CA SER A 163 3.46 -8.58 2.92
C SER A 163 2.20 -8.71 2.07
N LEU A 164 2.23 -8.31 0.79
CA LEU A 164 1.08 -8.45 -0.11
C LEU A 164 0.71 -9.92 -0.36
N LYS A 165 1.69 -10.80 -0.57
CA LYS A 165 1.46 -12.23 -0.74
C LYS A 165 0.80 -12.87 0.48
N ARG A 166 1.22 -12.49 1.71
CA ARG A 166 0.57 -12.96 2.95
C ARG A 166 -0.88 -12.50 3.08
N GLN A 167 -1.24 -11.41 2.43
CA GLN A 167 -2.60 -10.86 2.39
C GLN A 167 -3.43 -11.45 1.24
N ASN A 168 -2.90 -12.44 0.50
CA ASN A 168 -3.51 -13.01 -0.70
C ASN A 168 -3.82 -11.97 -1.79
N ILE A 169 -3.08 -10.86 -1.83
CA ILE A 169 -3.20 -9.86 -2.89
C ILE A 169 -2.34 -10.31 -4.06
N GLU A 170 -2.95 -10.42 -5.24
CA GLU A 170 -2.27 -10.76 -6.48
C GLU A 170 -2.52 -9.70 -7.55
N THR A 171 -1.45 -9.20 -8.18
CA THR A 171 -1.52 -8.31 -9.34
C THR A 171 -0.90 -8.99 -10.57
N PRO A 172 -1.28 -8.60 -11.79
CA PRO A 172 -0.78 -9.23 -13.02
C PRO A 172 0.75 -9.32 -13.12
N LEU A 173 1.48 -8.30 -12.68
CA LEU A 173 2.95 -8.32 -12.72
C LEU A 173 3.61 -9.07 -11.57
N MET A 174 2.86 -9.40 -10.51
CA MET A 174 3.44 -9.87 -9.24
C MET A 174 4.26 -11.15 -9.39
N ALA A 175 3.74 -12.16 -10.09
CA ALA A 175 4.44 -13.44 -10.26
C ALA A 175 5.76 -13.30 -11.05
N GLY A 176 5.75 -12.49 -12.12
CA GLY A 176 6.96 -12.23 -12.91
C GLY A 176 7.96 -11.35 -12.17
N TYR A 177 7.49 -10.38 -11.39
CA TYR A 177 8.30 -9.53 -10.52
C TYR A 177 9.01 -10.37 -9.43
N GLU A 178 8.31 -11.29 -8.78
CA GLU A 178 8.89 -12.24 -7.83
C GLU A 178 9.96 -13.12 -8.48
N ALA A 179 9.63 -13.76 -9.61
CA ALA A 179 10.55 -14.64 -10.32
C ALA A 179 11.84 -13.90 -10.73
N GLU A 180 11.72 -12.64 -11.16
CA GLU A 180 12.88 -11.83 -11.54
C GLU A 180 13.73 -11.41 -10.32
N ILE A 181 13.13 -11.15 -9.15
CA ILE A 181 13.90 -10.95 -7.90
C ILE A 181 14.74 -12.20 -7.61
N LEU A 182 14.12 -13.39 -7.64
CA LEU A 182 14.80 -14.64 -7.34
C LEU A 182 15.94 -14.92 -8.33
N ASN A 183 15.68 -14.68 -9.63
CA ASN A 183 16.68 -14.80 -10.69
C ASN A 183 17.87 -13.86 -10.48
N LEU A 184 17.63 -12.57 -10.22
CA LEU A 184 18.69 -11.56 -10.06
C LEU A 184 19.51 -11.74 -8.77
N THR A 185 18.94 -12.38 -7.75
CA THR A 185 19.62 -12.63 -6.47
C THR A 185 20.22 -14.03 -6.40
N GLY A 186 19.79 -14.96 -7.24
CA GLY A 186 20.13 -16.39 -7.11
C GLY A 186 19.46 -17.06 -5.90
N ALA A 187 18.45 -16.43 -5.31
CA ALA A 187 17.77 -16.90 -4.11
C ALA A 187 16.69 -17.93 -4.41
N SER A 188 16.39 -18.75 -3.41
CA SER A 188 15.35 -19.79 -3.48
C SER A 188 13.96 -19.31 -3.04
N SER A 189 13.89 -18.16 -2.38
CA SER A 189 12.67 -17.53 -1.86
C SER A 189 12.86 -16.02 -1.68
N LEU A 190 11.77 -15.27 -1.47
CA LEU A 190 11.85 -13.83 -1.22
C LEU A 190 12.52 -13.52 0.12
N GLU A 191 12.31 -14.35 1.14
CA GLU A 191 12.98 -14.25 2.44
C GLU A 191 14.50 -14.46 2.31
N ASP A 192 14.90 -15.45 1.52
CA ASP A 192 16.31 -15.72 1.18
C ASP A 192 16.91 -14.54 0.38
N ALA A 193 16.21 -14.04 -0.62
CA ALA A 193 16.62 -12.86 -1.39
C ALA A 193 16.84 -11.64 -0.47
N LEU A 194 15.90 -11.37 0.45
CA LEU A 194 16.01 -10.29 1.43
C LEU A 194 17.19 -10.49 2.37
N ALA A 195 17.44 -11.72 2.82
CA ALA A 195 18.58 -12.05 3.68
C ALA A 195 19.94 -11.84 2.97
N GLN A 196 20.00 -12.08 1.65
CA GLN A 196 21.20 -11.93 0.82
C GLN A 196 21.49 -10.50 0.36
N VAL A 197 20.47 -9.65 0.20
CA VAL A 197 20.66 -8.27 -0.28
C VAL A 197 20.47 -7.21 0.79
N GLY A 198 19.82 -7.56 1.90
CA GLY A 198 19.54 -6.63 2.99
C GLY A 198 20.81 -6.12 3.67
N PRO A 199 20.73 -5.07 4.51
CA PRO A 199 21.91 -4.45 5.11
C PRO A 199 22.69 -5.37 6.07
N ARG A 200 22.09 -6.51 6.45
CA ARG A 200 22.76 -7.58 7.21
C ARG A 200 23.66 -8.46 6.35
N ALA A 201 23.45 -8.53 5.03
CA ALA A 201 24.26 -9.30 4.10
C ALA A 201 25.64 -8.67 3.81
N ILE A 202 25.78 -7.37 3.99
CA ILE A 202 27.02 -6.60 3.71
C ILE A 202 28.07 -6.77 4.84
N ARG A 203 27.84 -7.70 5.79
CA ARG A 203 28.78 -8.04 6.86
C ARG A 203 29.25 -9.50 6.72
N LEU A 204 29.97 -9.80 5.65
CA LEU A 204 30.88 -10.96 5.57
C LEU A 204 32.17 -10.52 4.87
#